data_AF-A0A3B9KSU1-F1
#
_entry.id   AF-A0A3B9KSU1-F1
#
_cell.length_a   1.000
_cell.length_b   1.000
_cell.length_c   1.000
_cell.angle_alpha   90.00
_cell.angle_beta   90.00
_cell.angle_gamma   90.00
#
_symmetry.space_group_name_H-M   'P 1'
#
loop_
_entity.id
_entity.type
_entity.pdbx_description
1 polymer ?
#
loop_
_entity_poly.entity_id
_entity_poly.type
_entity_poly.pdbx_seq_one_letter_code
_entity_poly.pdbx_strand_id
1 'polypeptide(L)'
;VRRDTGEKTFLSIDAFIHSCKETLEDIQQSIYNSRLIFREENTTDVTTYDELKEVIEKGGFARTFWAGDSDMENRIQEETKATIRCILFEKTKESGLCVMTGKPSTEQVIFAKSY
;
A
#
# COMPACT_ATOMS: atom_id res chain seq x y z
N VAL A 1 -29.64 1.45 -8.60
CA VAL A 1 -28.36 1.56 -9.34
C VAL A 1 -27.24 1.66 -8.33
N ARG A 2 -26.23 0.80 -8.45
CA ARG A 2 -25.04 0.83 -7.60
C ARG A 2 -24.10 1.94 -8.04
N ARG A 3 -23.56 2.69 -7.08
CA ARG A 3 -22.66 3.82 -7.38
C ARG A 3 -21.24 3.37 -7.70
N ASP A 4 -20.76 2.33 -7.03
CA ASP A 4 -19.43 1.76 -7.16
C ASP A 4 -19.21 1.11 -8.53
N THR A 5 -20.20 0.36 -9.05
CA THR A 5 -20.09 -0.37 -10.33
C THR A 5 -20.92 0.20 -11.47
N GLY A 6 -21.92 1.04 -11.18
CA GLY A 6 -22.91 1.51 -12.17
C GLY A 6 -24.00 0.48 -12.51
N GLU A 7 -23.96 -0.71 -11.90
CA GLU A 7 -24.90 -1.80 -12.15
C GLU A 7 -26.35 -1.43 -11.78
N LYS A 8 -27.30 -1.88 -12.59
CA LYS A 8 -28.73 -1.62 -12.40
C LYS A 8 -29.49 -2.93 -12.21
N THR A 9 -30.23 -3.03 -11.12
CA THR A 9 -31.13 -4.13 -10.82
C THR A 9 -32.55 -3.60 -10.66
N PHE A 10 -33.54 -4.38 -11.12
CA PHE A 10 -34.97 -4.09 -10.96
C PHE A 10 -35.53 -5.07 -9.94
N LEU A 11 -36.03 -4.55 -8.82
CA LEU A 11 -36.52 -5.34 -7.69
C LEU A 11 -37.96 -4.89 -7.34
N SER A 12 -38.77 -5.82 -6.82
CA SER A 12 -40.01 -5.45 -6.14
C SER A 12 -39.70 -4.76 -4.80
N ILE A 13 -40.70 -4.09 -4.21
CA ILE A 13 -40.55 -3.42 -2.90
C ILE A 13 -40.16 -4.44 -1.82
N ASP A 14 -40.82 -5.60 -1.79
CA ASP A 14 -40.51 -6.64 -0.81
C ASP A 14 -39.09 -7.16 -0.98
N ALA A 15 -38.66 -7.47 -2.21
CA ALA A 15 -37.30 -7.93 -2.47
C ALA A 15 -36.27 -6.87 -2.07
N PHE A 16 -36.54 -5.60 -2.34
CA PHE A 16 -35.67 -4.49 -1.93
C PHE A 16 -35.52 -4.42 -0.41
N ILE A 17 -36.60 -4.47 0.37
CA ILE A 17 -36.53 -4.39 1.83
C ILE A 17 -35.66 -5.52 2.40
N HIS A 18 -35.77 -6.74 1.86
CA HIS A 18 -34.99 -7.89 2.32
C HIS A 18 -33.52 -7.82 1.88
N SER A 19 -33.22 -7.28 0.70
CA SER A 19 -31.85 -7.27 0.14
C SER A 19 -31.05 -5.98 0.43
N CYS A 20 -31.69 -4.94 0.96
CA CYS A 20 -31.06 -3.62 1.17
C CYS A 20 -29.77 -3.70 1.97
N LYS A 21 -29.81 -4.37 3.12
CA LYS A 21 -28.68 -4.48 4.03
C LYS A 21 -27.51 -5.20 3.35
N GLU A 22 -27.77 -6.36 2.77
CA GLU A 22 -26.77 -7.16 2.07
C GLU A 22 -26.15 -6.39 0.89
N THR A 23 -26.97 -5.61 0.17
CA THR A 23 -26.47 -4.77 -0.94
C THR A 23 -25.51 -3.69 -0.44
N LEU A 24 -25.79 -3.06 0.70
CA LEU A 24 -24.90 -2.04 1.28
C LEU A 24 -23.60 -2.66 1.80
N GLU A 25 -23.67 -3.83 2.42
CA GLU A 25 -22.50 -4.59 2.89
C GLU A 25 -21.62 -5.01 1.69
N ASP A 26 -22.22 -5.48 0.61
CA ASP A 26 -21.50 -5.84 -0.61
C ASP A 26 -20.84 -4.63 -1.30
N ILE A 27 -21.50 -3.47 -1.34
CA ILE A 27 -20.87 -2.23 -1.83
C ILE A 27 -19.64 -1.88 -1.00
N GLN A 28 -19.74 -1.93 0.33
CA GLN A 28 -18.63 -1.64 1.22
C GLN A 28 -17.46 -2.61 0.97
N GLN A 29 -17.77 -3.91 0.88
CA GLN A 29 -16.76 -4.95 0.68
C GLN A 29 -16.10 -4.85 -0.70
N SER A 30 -16.88 -4.57 -1.75
CA SER A 30 -16.40 -4.38 -3.12
C SER A 30 -15.40 -3.22 -3.20
N ILE A 31 -15.76 -2.06 -2.63
CA ILE A 31 -14.87 -0.89 -2.59
C ILE A 31 -13.61 -1.21 -1.79
N TYR A 32 -13.75 -1.81 -0.61
CA TYR A 32 -12.61 -2.17 0.22
C TYR A 32 -11.64 -3.10 -0.51
N ASN A 33 -12.14 -4.19 -1.09
CA ASN A 33 -11.34 -5.17 -1.82
C ASN A 33 -10.62 -4.53 -3.02
N SER A 34 -11.33 -3.70 -3.80
CA SER A 34 -10.73 -3.00 -4.94
C SER A 34 -9.58 -2.09 -4.50
N ARG A 35 -9.72 -1.37 -3.39
CA ARG A 35 -8.66 -0.49 -2.86
C ARG A 35 -7.53 -1.25 -2.19
N LEU A 36 -7.83 -2.39 -1.58
CA LEU A 36 -6.82 -3.29 -1.03
C LEU A 36 -5.91 -3.83 -2.14
N ILE A 37 -6.50 -4.37 -3.21
CA ILE A 37 -5.77 -4.87 -4.38
C ILE A 37 -4.96 -3.74 -5.02
N PHE A 38 -5.58 -2.58 -5.27
CA PHE A 38 -4.88 -1.43 -5.84
C PHE A 38 -3.66 -1.03 -5.00
N ARG A 39 -3.79 -1.02 -3.67
CA ARG A 39 -2.67 -0.72 -2.77
C ARG A 39 -1.56 -1.77 -2.87
N GLU A 40 -1.91 -3.05 -2.90
CA GLU A 40 -0.95 -4.16 -3.03
C GLU A 40 -0.21 -4.11 -4.36
N GLU A 41 -0.92 -3.91 -5.47
CA GLU A 41 -0.34 -3.77 -6.82
C GLU A 41 0.56 -2.55 -6.96
N ASN A 42 0.29 -1.48 -6.21
CA ASN A 42 1.12 -0.27 -6.17
C ASN A 42 2.19 -0.31 -5.06
N THR A 43 2.35 -1.43 -4.36
CA THR A 43 3.42 -1.64 -3.37
C THR A 43 4.41 -2.66 -3.90
N THR A 44 5.67 -2.24 -4.07
CA THR A 44 6.74 -3.09 -4.61
C THR A 44 7.79 -3.35 -3.55
N ASP A 45 8.12 -4.63 -3.34
CA ASP A 45 9.28 -5.03 -2.54
C ASP A 45 10.57 -4.72 -3.29
N VAL A 46 11.46 -3.97 -2.67
CA VAL A 46 12.74 -3.57 -3.26
C VAL A 46 13.91 -3.96 -2.35
N THR A 47 15.00 -4.41 -2.97
CA THR A 47 16.21 -4.86 -2.29
C THR A 47 17.41 -3.97 -2.60
N THR A 48 17.35 -3.16 -3.66
CA THR A 48 18.41 -2.21 -4.04
C THR A 48 17.91 -0.77 -4.04
N TYR A 49 18.84 0.16 -3.86
CA TYR A 49 18.50 1.59 -3.85
C TYR A 49 18.05 2.09 -5.23
N ASP A 50 18.52 1.47 -6.31
CA ASP A 50 18.09 1.81 -7.67
C ASP A 50 16.64 1.37 -7.92
N GLU A 51 16.24 0.18 -7.49
CA GLU A 51 14.83 -0.27 -7.53
C GLU A 51 13.92 0.67 -6.73
N LEU A 52 14.37 1.12 -5.56
CA LEU A 52 13.63 2.10 -4.75
C LEU A 52 13.40 3.37 -5.56
N LYS A 53 14.43 3.96 -6.16
CA LYS A 53 14.30 5.18 -6.98
C LYS A 53 13.33 4.99 -8.14
N GLU A 54 13.38 3.86 -8.83
CA GLU A 54 12.46 3.56 -9.93
C GLU A 54 11.00 3.50 -9.49
N VAL A 55 10.70 2.83 -8.37
CA VAL A 55 9.34 2.73 -7.83
C VAL A 55 8.82 4.11 -7.40
N ILE A 56 9.67 4.90 -6.74
CA ILE A 56 9.32 6.25 -6.30
C ILE A 56 9.07 7.19 -7.50
N GLU A 57 9.83 7.05 -8.58
CA GLU A 57 9.63 7.87 -9.77
C GLU A 57 8.33 7.53 -10.50
N LYS A 58 7.95 6.24 -10.52
CA LYS A 58 6.65 5.78 -11.02
C LYS A 58 5.46 6.21 -10.14
N GLY A 59 5.72 6.71 -8.93
CA GLY A 59 4.69 7.13 -7.98
C GLY A 59 4.11 6.01 -7.13
N GLY A 60 4.81 4.88 -7.00
CA GLY A 60 4.39 3.75 -6.17
C GLY A 60 4.90 3.81 -4.72
N PHE A 61 4.59 2.75 -3.97
CA PHE A 61 5.10 2.50 -2.62
C PHE A 61 6.26 1.51 -2.68
N ALA A 62 7.43 1.88 -2.17
CA ALA A 62 8.58 0.98 -2.07
C ALA A 62 8.63 0.38 -0.67
N ARG A 63 8.42 -0.94 -0.55
CA ARG A 63 8.58 -1.67 0.71
C ARG A 63 9.98 -2.26 0.79
N THR A 64 10.68 -2.01 1.88
CA THR A 64 12.07 -2.46 2.03
C THR A 64 12.48 -2.59 3.49
N PHE A 65 13.64 -3.20 3.74
CA PHE A 65 14.24 -3.26 5.07
C PHE A 65 15.02 -1.99 5.38
N TRP A 66 14.90 -1.52 6.61
CA TRP A 66 15.55 -0.31 7.10
C TRP A 66 16.26 -0.58 8.42
N ALA A 67 17.48 -0.04 8.57
CA ALA A 67 18.33 -0.29 9.73
C ALA A 67 18.22 0.79 10.83
N GLY A 68 17.28 1.73 10.72
CA GLY A 68 17.11 2.80 11.71
C GLY A 68 18.07 3.99 11.53
N ASP A 69 18.72 4.12 10.37
CA ASP A 69 19.74 5.14 10.11
C ASP A 69 19.10 6.42 9.55
N SER A 70 19.29 7.56 10.24
CA SER A 70 18.76 8.86 9.83
C SER A 70 19.46 9.45 8.61
N ASP A 71 20.74 9.15 8.40
CA ASP A 71 21.48 9.67 7.25
C ASP A 71 20.94 9.07 5.94
N MET A 72 20.49 7.81 6.02
CA MET A 72 19.80 7.14 4.92
C MET A 72 18.48 7.83 4.57
N GLU A 73 17.63 8.12 5.56
CA GLU A 73 16.35 8.82 5.31
C GLU A 73 16.58 10.17 4.65
N ASN A 74 17.52 10.96 5.17
CA ASN A 74 17.86 12.27 4.62
C ASN A 74 18.29 12.15 3.15
N ARG A 75 19.17 11.20 2.83
CA ARG A 75 19.64 10.98 1.46
C ARG A 75 18.52 10.57 0.51
N ILE A 76 17.66 9.64 0.93
CA ILE A 76 16.49 9.22 0.13
C ILE A 76 15.57 10.42 -0.11
N GLN A 77 15.30 11.22 0.91
CA GLN A 77 14.46 12.40 0.80
C GLN A 77 15.06 13.47 -0.12
N GLU A 78 16.36 13.72 -0.03
CA GLU A 78 17.04 14.69 -0.88
C GLU A 78 16.97 14.29 -2.36
N GLU A 79 17.33 13.03 -2.66
CA GLU A 79 17.45 12.50 -4.01
C GLU A 79 16.10 12.17 -4.67
N THR A 80 15.11 11.69 -3.90
CA THR A 80 13.85 11.15 -4.45
C THR A 80 12.60 11.89 -4.02
N LYS A 81 12.71 12.77 -3.01
CA LYS A 81 11.59 13.41 -2.30
C LYS A 81 10.67 12.43 -1.55
N ALA A 82 11.02 11.15 -1.48
CA ALA A 82 10.30 10.17 -0.68
C ALA A 82 10.72 10.22 0.79
N THR A 83 9.77 9.91 1.67
CA THR A 83 9.97 9.78 3.12
C THR A 83 9.35 8.46 3.59
N ILE A 84 9.71 7.99 4.80
CA ILE A 84 9.04 6.85 5.41
C ILE A 84 7.58 7.23 5.70
N ARG A 85 6.65 6.46 5.13
CA ARG A 85 5.21 6.61 5.32
C ARG A 85 4.69 5.74 6.45
N CYS A 86 5.30 4.58 6.65
CA CYS A 86 4.91 3.61 7.65
C CYS A 86 6.11 2.71 8.00
N ILE A 87 6.31 2.48 9.29
CA ILE A 87 7.13 1.38 9.81
C ILE A 87 6.17 0.25 10.12
N LEU A 88 6.36 -0.91 9.48
CA LEU A 88 5.42 -2.02 9.60
C LEU A 88 5.52 -2.66 10.98
N PHE A 89 4.36 -2.75 11.67
CA PHE A 89 4.28 -3.33 13.01
C PHE A 89 4.53 -4.84 13.03
N GLU A 90 4.11 -5.54 11.99
CA GLU A 90 4.38 -6.97 11.84
C GLU A 90 5.82 -7.16 11.41
N LYS A 91 6.67 -7.53 12.37
CA LYS A 91 8.02 -8.00 12.06
C LYS A 91 7.88 -9.32 11.31
N THR A 92 8.33 -9.35 10.06
CA THR A 92 8.51 -10.61 9.35
C THR A 92 9.46 -11.48 10.17
N LYS A 93 9.19 -12.79 10.26
CA LYS A 93 10.17 -13.74 10.81
C LYS A 93 11.48 -13.74 10.01
N GLU A 94 11.41 -13.23 8.79
CA GLU A 94 12.51 -13.07 7.85
C GLU A 94 13.26 -11.77 8.14
N SER A 95 14.56 -11.91 8.40
CA SER A 95 15.52 -10.80 8.39
C SER A 95 15.96 -10.52 6.95
N GLY A 96 15.97 -9.25 6.55
CA GLY A 96 16.51 -8.83 5.26
C GLY A 96 17.71 -7.90 5.43
N LEU A 97 18.23 -7.40 4.31
CA LEU A 97 19.31 -6.42 4.29
C LEU A 97 18.73 -5.04 4.04
N CYS A 98 19.19 -4.06 4.81
CA CYS A 98 18.86 -2.67 4.61
C CYS A 98 19.30 -2.23 3.21
N VAL A 99 18.36 -1.65 2.45
CA VAL A 99 18.53 -1.31 1.02
C VAL A 99 19.71 -0.38 0.71
N MET A 100 20.17 0.39 1.70
CA MET A 100 21.28 1.33 1.54
C MET A 100 22.56 0.90 2.25
N THR A 101 22.45 0.33 3.45
CA THR A 101 23.64 0.00 4.26
C THR A 101 24.08 -1.45 4.12
N GLY A 102 23.23 -2.33 3.56
CA GLY A 102 23.46 -3.77 3.51
C GLY A 102 23.45 -4.45 4.88
N LYS A 103 23.16 -3.72 5.97
CA LYS A 103 23.10 -4.29 7.32
C LYS A 103 21.84 -5.14 7.49
N PRO A 104 21.90 -6.24 8.26
CA PRO A 104 20.71 -7.02 8.57
C PRO A 104 19.70 -6.18 9.35
N SER A 105 18.42 -6.29 9.00
CA SER A 105 17.30 -5.69 9.73
C SER A 105 16.09 -6.61 9.75
N THR A 106 15.29 -6.47 10.80
CA THR A 106 13.95 -7.09 10.94
C THR A 106 12.83 -6.07 10.77
N GLU A 107 13.18 -4.81 10.56
CA GLU A 107 12.22 -3.72 10.41
C GLU A 107 12.01 -3.42 8.93
N GLN A 108 10.75 -3.51 8.52
CA GLN A 108 10.31 -3.16 7.18
C GLN A 108 9.60 -1.81 7.21
N VAL A 109 9.85 -1.02 6.18
CA VAL A 109 9.29 0.33 6.03
C VAL A 109 8.73 0.51 4.63
N ILE A 110 7.80 1.43 4.50
CA ILE A 110 7.25 1.87 3.20
C ILE A 110 7.74 3.29 2.92
N PHE A 111 8.45 3.48 1.81
CA PHE A 111 8.80 4.78 1.25
C PHE A 111 7.82 5.18 0.15
N ALA A 112 7.43 6.46 0.14
CA ALA A 112 6.73 7.10 -0.99
C ALA A 112 6.90 8.62 -0.96
N LYS A 113 6.63 9.28 -2.09
CA LYS A 113 6.47 10.74 -2.16
C LYS A 113 5.24 11.15 -1.33
N SER A 114 5.37 12.23 -0.55
CA SER A 114 4.24 12.82 0.17
C SER A 114 3.42 13.75 -0.74
N TYR A 115 2.12 13.85 -0.45
CA TYR A 115 1.21 14.80 -1.08
C TYR A 115 1.51 16.25 -0.70
#